data_AF-A0A6G1YW61-F1
#
_entry.id   AF-A0A6G1YW61-F1
#
_cell.length_a   1.000
_cell.length_b   1.000
_cell.length_c   1.000
_cell.angle_alpha   90.00
_cell.angle_beta   90.00
_cell.angle_gamma   90.00
#
_symmetry.space_group_name_H-M   'P 1'
#
loop_
_entity.id
_entity.type
_entity.pdbx_description
1 polymer ?
#
loop_
_entity_poly.entity_id
_entity_poly.type
_entity_poly.pdbx_seq_one_letter_code
_entity_poly.pdbx_strand_id
1 'polypeptide(L)'
;MKIRSILIAALLSATIWGFLNIVSLTADAAVVSKNAIKGSLFGIQNDKTGKPTWLVGGVFRVDNVKNTPIFNTTFYMMKLDGPATHTHTVSNFKLIGNPNVNGNSTTFNGTSTITMMNSPVNNVPTSIKLFDDSAVRIWFDPSTTNNHFGNTPIYGTQHVIRVEKTQYCK
;
A
#
# COMPACT_ATOMS: atom_id res chain seq x y z
N MET A 1 -39.90 67.36 45.06
CA MET A 1 -38.66 68.05 44.66
C MET A 1 -37.54 67.64 45.62
N LYS A 2 -36.35 67.35 45.06
CA LYS A 2 -35.05 66.99 45.70
C LYS A 2 -34.83 65.52 46.10
N ILE A 3 -34.28 64.82 45.11
CA ILE A 3 -33.37 63.68 45.16
C ILE A 3 -32.13 64.00 46.01
N ARG A 4 -31.64 63.04 46.81
CA ARG A 4 -30.20 62.76 46.99
C ARG A 4 -29.96 61.25 47.16
N SER A 5 -29.22 60.73 46.21
CA SER A 5 -28.76 59.35 46.07
C SER A 5 -27.52 59.05 46.92
N ILE A 6 -27.16 57.75 46.96
CA ILE A 6 -25.81 57.11 47.03
C ILE A 6 -25.84 55.98 48.10
N LEU A 7 -25.37 54.74 47.94
CA LEU A 7 -24.89 53.85 46.85
C LEU A 7 -24.44 52.51 47.54
N ILE A 8 -24.18 51.44 46.76
CA ILE A 8 -23.41 50.20 47.10
C ILE A 8 -24.24 49.06 47.74
N ALA A 9 -24.21 47.78 47.33
CA ALA A 9 -23.28 47.01 46.49
C ALA A 9 -24.04 45.98 45.62
N ALA A 10 -23.59 45.81 44.38
CA ALA A 10 -23.89 44.64 43.55
C ALA A 10 -22.81 43.58 43.78
N LEU A 11 -23.18 42.39 44.23
CA LEU A 11 -22.32 41.21 44.22
C LEU A 11 -22.29 40.65 42.79
N LEU A 12 -21.16 40.82 42.09
CA LEU A 12 -20.86 40.04 40.88
C LEU A 12 -20.22 38.72 41.32
N SER A 13 -20.93 37.60 41.17
CA SER A 13 -20.33 36.28 41.21
C SER A 13 -19.66 36.00 39.85
N ALA A 14 -18.33 36.14 39.79
CA ALA A 14 -17.56 35.74 38.62
C ALA A 14 -17.39 34.20 38.63
N THR A 15 -18.22 33.49 37.87
CA THR A 15 -17.96 32.07 37.56
C THR A 15 -16.93 31.99 36.45
N ILE A 16 -15.71 31.61 36.81
CA ILE A 16 -14.62 31.29 35.87
C ILE A 16 -14.99 29.97 35.18
N TRP A 17 -15.43 30.05 33.92
CA TRP A 17 -15.47 28.88 33.05
C TRP A 17 -14.06 28.68 32.48
N GLY A 18 -13.34 27.71 33.05
CA GLY A 18 -12.11 27.22 32.45
C GLY A 18 -12.43 26.59 31.09
N PHE A 19 -11.91 27.16 30.01
CA PHE A 19 -11.91 26.52 28.71
C PHE A 19 -11.01 25.27 28.79
N LEU A 20 -11.61 24.07 28.73
CA LEU A 20 -10.87 22.87 28.35
C LEU A 20 -10.51 23.00 26.87
N ASN A 21 -9.23 23.26 26.58
CA ASN A 21 -8.68 23.03 25.25
C ASN A 21 -8.53 21.52 25.06
N ILE A 22 -9.56 20.86 24.51
CA ILE A 22 -9.40 19.53 23.94
C ILE A 22 -8.63 19.72 22.63
N VAL A 23 -7.31 19.54 22.69
CA VAL A 23 -6.51 19.30 21.48
C VAL A 23 -6.96 17.94 20.95
N SER A 24 -7.83 17.94 19.95
CA SER A 24 -8.13 16.73 19.19
C SER A 24 -6.88 16.38 18.39
N LEU A 25 -6.05 15.49 18.94
CA LEU A 25 -5.05 14.76 18.18
C LEU A 25 -5.82 13.81 17.25
N THR A 26 -6.33 14.32 16.14
CA THR A 26 -6.61 13.44 15.01
C THR A 26 -5.26 12.94 14.55
N ALA A 27 -4.92 11.71 14.94
CA ALA A 27 -3.92 10.94 14.24
C ALA A 27 -4.24 11.09 12.75
N ASP A 28 -3.25 11.52 11.98
CA ASP A 28 -3.35 11.50 10.53
C ASP A 28 -3.42 10.03 10.12
N ALA A 29 -4.62 9.45 10.25
CA ALA A 29 -5.00 8.23 9.62
C ALA A 29 -5.01 8.61 8.14
N ALA A 30 -3.83 8.50 7.51
CA ALA A 30 -3.61 8.61 6.09
C ALA A 30 -4.87 8.10 5.41
N VAL A 31 -5.60 8.99 4.75
CA VAL A 31 -6.88 8.70 4.10
C VAL A 31 -6.66 7.45 3.26
N VAL A 32 -7.00 6.29 3.82
CA VAL A 32 -7.10 5.05 3.08
C VAL A 32 -8.31 5.32 2.23
N SER A 33 -8.08 5.70 0.97
CA SER A 33 -9.18 5.87 0.05
C SER A 33 -9.98 4.57 0.15
N LYS A 34 -11.31 4.66 0.32
CA LYS A 34 -12.18 3.47 0.40
C LYS A 34 -12.06 2.54 -0.83
N ASN A 35 -11.22 2.90 -1.81
CA ASN A 35 -10.94 2.21 -3.06
C ASN A 35 -9.46 1.80 -3.20
N ALA A 36 -8.67 1.83 -2.12
CA ALA A 36 -7.27 1.40 -2.12
C ALA A 36 -7.07 0.10 -1.34
N ILE A 37 -6.42 -0.86 -1.98
CA ILE A 37 -5.93 -2.08 -1.35
C ILE A 37 -4.43 -1.94 -1.19
N LYS A 38 -3.90 -2.30 -0.02
CA LYS A 38 -2.46 -2.29 0.25
C LYS A 38 -2.09 -3.54 0.99
N GLY A 39 -0.85 -3.99 0.82
CA GLY A 39 -0.47 -5.27 1.40
C GLY A 39 1.01 -5.56 1.32
N SER A 40 1.37 -6.72 1.85
CA SER A 40 2.75 -7.21 1.87
C SER A 40 2.91 -8.29 0.80
N LEU A 41 4.08 -8.33 0.15
CA LEU A 41 4.45 -9.34 -0.82
C LEU A 41 5.54 -10.23 -0.27
N PHE A 42 5.43 -11.52 -0.58
CA PHE A 42 6.44 -12.52 -0.28
C PHE A 42 6.41 -13.62 -1.34
N GLY A 43 7.57 -14.15 -1.69
CA GLY A 43 7.65 -15.24 -2.64
C GLY A 43 9.05 -15.77 -2.82
N ILE A 44 9.14 -16.96 -3.40
CA ILE A 44 10.40 -17.56 -3.84
C ILE A 44 10.40 -17.50 -5.35
N GLN A 45 11.49 -17.00 -5.93
CA GLN A 45 11.71 -17.03 -7.38
C GLN A 45 12.74 -18.10 -7.72
N ASN A 46 12.32 -18.96 -8.63
CA ASN A 46 13.12 -20.06 -9.11
C ASN A 46 14.02 -19.62 -10.27
N ASP A 47 15.17 -20.26 -10.38
CA ASP A 47 15.98 -20.19 -11.60
C ASP A 47 15.34 -20.96 -12.77
N LYS A 48 16.00 -20.96 -13.92
CA LYS A 48 15.54 -21.64 -15.13
C LYS A 48 15.41 -23.17 -14.98
N THR A 49 16.03 -23.77 -13.97
CA THR A 49 15.94 -25.20 -13.65
C THR A 49 14.81 -25.52 -12.67
N GLY A 50 14.10 -24.50 -12.18
CA GLY A 50 13.05 -24.64 -11.18
C GLY A 50 13.57 -24.68 -9.74
N LYS A 51 14.87 -24.44 -9.51
CA LYS A 51 15.44 -24.41 -8.16
C LYS A 51 15.21 -23.04 -7.51
N PRO A 52 14.86 -22.99 -6.21
CA PRO A 52 14.67 -21.74 -5.51
C PRO A 52 16.00 -21.00 -5.37
N THR A 53 16.04 -19.75 -5.82
CA THR A 53 17.29 -18.97 -5.85
C THR A 53 17.15 -17.60 -5.20
N TRP A 54 15.95 -17.01 -5.24
CA TRP A 54 15.70 -15.68 -4.69
C TRP A 54 14.49 -15.67 -3.76
N LEU A 55 14.64 -15.00 -2.62
CA LEU A 55 13.53 -14.60 -1.76
C LEU A 55 13.08 -13.20 -2.18
N VAL A 56 11.77 -13.00 -2.30
CA VAL A 56 11.14 -11.72 -2.55
C VAL A 56 10.38 -11.26 -1.32
N GLY A 57 10.51 -9.98 -0.96
CA GLY A 57 9.79 -9.37 0.15
C GLY A 57 9.50 -7.90 -0.14
N GLY A 58 8.26 -7.46 0.00
CA GLY A 58 7.90 -6.08 -0.35
C GLY A 58 6.51 -5.65 0.08
N VAL A 59 6.06 -4.54 -0.48
CA VAL A 59 4.72 -3.98 -0.25
C VAL A 59 4.13 -3.49 -1.56
N PHE A 60 2.83 -3.62 -1.69
CA PHE A 60 2.08 -3.13 -2.84
C PHE A 60 0.93 -2.21 -2.41
N ARG A 61 0.47 -1.44 -3.39
CA ARG A 61 -0.75 -0.65 -3.32
C ARG A 61 -1.47 -0.67 -4.67
N VAL A 62 -2.77 -0.90 -4.62
CA VAL A 62 -3.69 -0.76 -5.76
C VAL A 62 -4.71 0.31 -5.41
N ASP A 63 -4.64 1.47 -6.04
CA ASP A 63 -5.70 2.47 -5.96
C ASP A 63 -6.71 2.27 -7.09
N ASN A 64 -7.93 2.79 -6.92
CA ASN A 64 -8.98 2.79 -7.96
C ASN A 64 -9.34 1.40 -8.51
N VAL A 65 -9.32 0.37 -7.65
CA VAL A 65 -9.49 -1.06 -7.99
C VAL A 65 -10.70 -1.33 -8.90
N LYS A 66 -11.80 -0.58 -8.76
CA LYS A 66 -13.05 -0.79 -9.49
C LYS A 66 -13.10 -0.17 -10.88
N ASN A 67 -12.24 0.82 -11.17
CA ASN A 67 -12.29 1.62 -12.39
C ASN A 67 -10.99 1.43 -13.17
N THR A 68 -10.06 2.34 -13.00
CA THR A 68 -8.74 2.34 -13.63
C THR A 68 -7.69 2.03 -12.56
N PRO A 69 -7.37 0.75 -12.31
CA PRO A 69 -6.49 0.37 -11.21
C PRO A 69 -5.10 0.98 -11.41
N ILE A 70 -4.61 1.65 -10.38
CA ILE A 70 -3.24 2.15 -10.31
C ILE A 70 -2.47 1.22 -9.40
N PHE A 71 -1.61 0.40 -9.99
CA PHE A 71 -0.78 -0.54 -9.25
C PHE A 71 0.65 -0.02 -9.11
N ASN A 72 1.11 0.03 -7.87
CA ASN A 72 2.51 0.29 -7.52
C ASN A 72 2.99 -0.74 -6.52
N THR A 73 4.23 -1.20 -6.67
CA THR A 73 4.88 -2.05 -5.66
C THR A 73 6.36 -1.76 -5.58
N THR A 74 6.93 -1.96 -4.40
CA THR A 74 8.38 -2.02 -4.21
C THR A 74 8.70 -3.28 -3.44
N PHE A 75 9.68 -4.03 -3.93
CA PHE A 75 10.12 -5.26 -3.29
C PHE A 75 11.63 -5.42 -3.38
N TYR A 76 12.18 -6.05 -2.36
CA TYR A 76 13.53 -6.59 -2.38
C TYR A 76 13.49 -7.96 -3.04
N MET A 77 14.57 -8.32 -3.72
CA MET A 77 14.94 -9.72 -3.84
C MET A 77 16.33 -9.95 -3.28
N MET A 78 16.46 -11.07 -2.58
CA MET A 78 17.65 -11.47 -1.85
C MET A 78 18.01 -12.88 -2.29
N LYS A 79 19.26 -13.09 -2.69
CA LYS A 79 19.71 -14.42 -3.11
C LYS A 79 19.77 -15.32 -1.87
N LEU A 80 19.26 -16.55 -1.98
CA LEU A 80 19.16 -17.47 -0.83
C LEU A 80 20.53 -17.90 -0.29
N ASP A 81 21.58 -17.85 -1.12
CA ASP A 81 22.93 -18.35 -0.82
C ASP A 81 23.96 -17.24 -0.58
N GLY A 82 23.57 -15.97 -0.43
CA GLY A 82 24.55 -14.90 -0.29
C GLY A 82 24.00 -13.49 -0.10
N PRO A 83 24.88 -12.48 -0.05
CA PRO A 83 24.52 -11.10 0.31
C PRO A 83 23.92 -10.30 -0.85
N ALA A 84 23.73 -10.90 -2.02
CA ALA A 84 23.22 -10.20 -3.19
C ALA A 84 21.77 -9.77 -2.95
N THR A 85 21.55 -8.46 -2.82
CA THR A 85 20.24 -7.84 -2.65
C THR A 85 20.01 -6.80 -3.72
N HIS A 86 18.81 -6.79 -4.30
CA HIS A 86 18.37 -5.70 -5.18
C HIS A 86 16.95 -5.26 -4.82
N THR A 87 16.64 -4.00 -5.14
CA THR A 87 15.32 -3.42 -4.96
C THR A 87 14.71 -3.15 -6.32
N HIS A 88 13.45 -3.51 -6.50
CA HIS A 88 12.68 -3.20 -7.69
C HIS A 88 11.45 -2.39 -7.31
N THR A 89 11.16 -1.39 -8.13
CA THR A 89 9.91 -0.65 -8.12
C THR A 89 9.16 -0.94 -9.39
N VAL A 90 7.87 -1.21 -9.26
CA VAL A 90 6.94 -1.41 -10.37
C VAL A 90 5.93 -0.28 -10.33
N SER A 91 5.71 0.33 -11.48
CA SER A 91 4.83 1.48 -11.65
C SER A 91 4.18 1.47 -13.04
N ASN A 92 3.42 2.53 -13.35
CA ASN A 92 2.81 2.75 -14.66
C ASN A 92 1.97 1.57 -15.17
N PHE A 93 1.28 0.86 -14.27
CA PHE A 93 0.38 -0.21 -14.68
C PHE A 93 -0.74 0.36 -15.56
N LYS A 94 -0.89 -0.22 -16.76
CA LYS A 94 -1.94 0.09 -17.72
C LYS A 94 -2.78 -1.16 -17.92
N LEU A 95 -4.03 -1.11 -17.47
CA LEU A 95 -4.99 -2.18 -17.67
C LEU A 95 -5.24 -2.41 -19.17
N ILE A 96 -5.28 -3.68 -19.59
CA ILE A 96 -5.65 -4.11 -20.93
C ILE A 96 -6.98 -4.85 -20.84
N GLY A 97 -7.98 -4.35 -21.57
CA GLY A 97 -9.33 -4.89 -21.54
C GLY A 97 -10.02 -4.66 -20.20
N ASN A 98 -11.00 -5.51 -19.89
CA ASN A 98 -11.78 -5.44 -18.65
C ASN A 98 -11.18 -6.38 -17.58
N PRO A 99 -11.32 -6.05 -16.29
CA PRO A 99 -10.98 -7.00 -15.22
C PRO A 99 -11.78 -8.29 -15.37
N ASN A 100 -11.11 -9.44 -15.19
CA ASN A 100 -11.74 -10.76 -15.23
C ASN A 100 -12.18 -11.14 -13.81
N VAL A 101 -13.50 -11.19 -13.60
CA VAL A 101 -14.11 -11.59 -12.33
C VAL A 101 -14.50 -13.07 -12.41
N ASN A 102 -14.02 -13.86 -11.46
CA ASN A 102 -14.36 -15.28 -11.33
C ASN A 102 -14.60 -15.62 -9.85
N GLY A 103 -15.87 -15.79 -9.49
CA GLY A 103 -16.29 -15.90 -8.09
C GLY A 103 -15.84 -14.66 -7.30
N ASN A 104 -15.18 -14.88 -6.17
CA ASN A 104 -14.66 -13.80 -5.31
C ASN A 104 -13.29 -13.28 -5.75
N SER A 105 -12.75 -13.75 -6.89
CA SER A 105 -11.45 -13.28 -7.38
C SER A 105 -11.59 -12.31 -8.55
N THR A 106 -10.78 -11.26 -8.54
CA THR A 106 -10.67 -10.33 -9.67
C THR A 106 -9.24 -10.34 -10.22
N THR A 107 -9.10 -10.50 -11.53
CA THR A 107 -7.80 -10.47 -12.21
C THR A 107 -7.70 -9.25 -13.12
N PHE A 108 -6.66 -8.46 -12.93
CA PHE A 108 -6.27 -7.34 -13.78
C PHE A 108 -5.07 -7.76 -14.63
N ASN A 109 -5.24 -7.74 -15.95
CA ASN A 109 -4.15 -7.97 -16.89
C ASN A 109 -3.79 -6.65 -17.55
N GLY A 110 -2.49 -6.39 -17.69
CA GLY A 110 -2.03 -5.12 -18.23
C GLY A 110 -0.53 -5.14 -18.45
N THR A 111 0.05 -3.96 -18.50
CA THR A 111 1.50 -3.80 -18.62
C THR A 111 2.03 -2.82 -17.58
N SER A 112 3.23 -3.05 -17.06
CA SER A 112 3.90 -2.18 -16.09
C SER A 112 5.31 -1.78 -16.55
N THR A 113 5.85 -0.76 -15.89
CA THR A 113 7.29 -0.44 -15.90
C THR A 113 7.94 -1.04 -14.66
N ILE A 114 9.09 -1.68 -14.81
CA ILE A 114 9.86 -2.25 -13.69
C ILE A 114 11.29 -1.71 -13.72
N THR A 115 11.78 -1.18 -12.61
CA THR A 115 13.19 -0.76 -12.50
C THR A 115 14.12 -1.96 -12.57
N MET A 116 15.20 -1.88 -13.34
CA MET A 116 16.26 -2.89 -13.40
C MET A 116 17.63 -2.22 -13.20
N MET A 117 18.69 -3.01 -13.02
CA MET A 117 20.04 -2.50 -12.77
C MET A 117 20.51 -1.48 -13.82
N ASN A 118 20.29 -1.75 -15.11
CA ASN A 118 20.77 -0.88 -16.18
C ASN A 118 19.77 0.22 -16.53
N SER A 119 18.49 -0.14 -16.69
CA SER A 119 17.43 0.78 -17.08
C SER A 119 16.06 0.15 -16.79
N PRO A 120 15.01 0.95 -16.49
CA PRO A 120 13.66 0.41 -16.39
C PRO A 120 13.20 -0.28 -17.68
N VAL A 121 12.56 -1.44 -17.52
CA VAL A 121 11.90 -2.16 -18.62
C VAL A 121 10.44 -1.73 -18.64
N ASN A 122 10.00 -1.20 -19.78
CA ASN A 122 8.64 -0.75 -19.99
C ASN A 122 7.77 -1.84 -20.60
N ASN A 123 6.45 -1.69 -20.45
CA ASN A 123 5.43 -2.54 -21.05
C ASN A 123 5.55 -4.04 -20.69
N VAL A 124 6.06 -4.37 -19.50
CA VAL A 124 6.15 -5.75 -19.00
C VAL A 124 4.73 -6.28 -18.77
N PRO A 125 4.28 -7.33 -19.47
CA PRO A 125 2.98 -7.93 -19.22
C PRO A 125 2.89 -8.36 -17.76
N THR A 126 1.83 -7.88 -17.10
CA THR A 126 1.65 -8.01 -15.65
C THR A 126 0.24 -8.50 -15.37
N SER A 127 0.11 -9.52 -14.55
CA SER A 127 -1.17 -10.05 -14.07
C SER A 127 -1.26 -9.91 -12.57
N ILE A 128 -2.30 -9.22 -12.08
CA ILE A 128 -2.58 -8.99 -10.68
C ILE A 128 -3.90 -9.67 -10.38
N LYS A 129 -3.90 -10.68 -9.52
CA LYS A 129 -5.11 -11.36 -9.06
C LYS A 129 -5.34 -11.05 -7.59
N LEU A 130 -6.47 -10.45 -7.28
CA LEU A 130 -6.98 -10.30 -5.93
C LEU A 130 -7.85 -11.50 -5.60
N PHE A 131 -7.60 -12.12 -4.45
CA PHE A 131 -8.42 -13.20 -3.90
C PHE A 131 -9.28 -12.62 -2.78
N ASP A 132 -10.50 -12.25 -3.15
CA ASP A 132 -11.43 -11.59 -2.25
C ASP A 132 -10.75 -10.38 -1.58
N ASP A 133 -10.96 -10.20 -0.28
CA ASP A 133 -10.30 -9.18 0.54
C ASP A 133 -9.05 -9.70 1.30
N SER A 134 -8.52 -10.88 0.95
CA SER A 134 -7.50 -11.56 1.78
C SER A 134 -6.09 -11.56 1.19
N ALA A 135 -5.95 -11.93 -0.08
CA ALA A 135 -4.64 -12.19 -0.68
C ALA A 135 -4.50 -11.58 -2.07
N VAL A 136 -3.25 -11.47 -2.53
CA VAL A 136 -2.89 -11.04 -3.87
C VAL A 136 -1.92 -12.04 -4.50
N ARG A 137 -1.99 -12.18 -5.82
CA ARG A 137 -0.98 -12.82 -6.65
C ARG A 137 -0.56 -11.85 -7.75
N ILE A 138 0.75 -11.70 -7.93
CA ILE A 138 1.35 -10.83 -8.92
C ILE A 138 2.27 -11.67 -9.78
N TRP A 139 2.17 -11.46 -11.08
CA TRP A 139 2.93 -12.19 -12.06
C TRP A 139 3.44 -11.23 -13.12
N PHE A 140 4.75 -11.26 -13.35
CA PHE A 140 5.42 -10.53 -14.42
C PHE A 140 5.84 -11.54 -15.48
N ASP A 141 5.59 -11.23 -16.75
CA ASP A 141 5.99 -12.11 -17.83
C ASP A 141 7.53 -12.19 -17.91
N PRO A 142 8.10 -13.41 -17.81
CA PRO A 142 9.54 -13.58 -17.82
C PRO A 142 10.19 -13.27 -19.18
N SER A 143 9.44 -13.33 -20.29
CA SER A 143 9.99 -13.12 -21.64
C SER A 143 10.49 -11.69 -21.85
N THR A 144 9.83 -10.70 -21.26
CA THR A 144 10.22 -9.28 -21.36
C THR A 144 11.27 -8.86 -20.33
N THR A 145 11.55 -9.72 -19.34
CA THR A 145 12.50 -9.44 -18.24
C THR A 145 13.69 -10.41 -18.25
N ASN A 146 13.88 -11.18 -19.33
CA ASN A 146 14.91 -12.21 -19.46
C ASN A 146 14.93 -13.21 -18.27
N ASN A 147 13.73 -13.58 -17.79
CA ASN A 147 13.52 -14.43 -16.61
C ASN A 147 14.11 -13.88 -15.29
N HIS A 148 14.36 -12.57 -15.18
CA HIS A 148 14.94 -11.97 -13.97
C HIS A 148 14.10 -12.22 -12.72
N PHE A 149 12.77 -12.18 -12.86
CA PHE A 149 11.84 -12.45 -11.76
C PHE A 149 11.41 -13.92 -11.69
N GLY A 150 12.10 -14.84 -12.35
CA GLY A 150 11.73 -16.25 -12.38
C GLY A 150 10.44 -16.55 -13.14
N ASN A 151 9.96 -17.79 -13.02
CA ASN A 151 8.71 -18.24 -13.63
C ASN A 151 7.62 -18.62 -12.59
N THR A 152 7.74 -18.11 -11.37
CA THR A 152 6.76 -18.31 -10.30
C THR A 152 6.06 -17.00 -9.88
N PRO A 153 4.74 -17.00 -9.63
CA PRO A 153 4.07 -15.81 -9.13
C PRO A 153 4.56 -15.40 -7.74
N ILE A 154 4.52 -14.09 -7.47
CA ILE A 154 4.72 -13.50 -6.14
C ILE A 154 3.36 -13.41 -5.45
N TYR A 155 3.25 -13.92 -4.23
CA TYR A 155 2.02 -13.85 -3.44
C TYR A 155 2.12 -12.77 -2.37
N GLY A 156 0.99 -12.46 -1.76
CA GLY A 156 0.93 -11.47 -0.69
C GLY A 156 -0.38 -11.48 0.06
N THR A 157 -0.39 -10.81 1.20
CA THR A 157 -1.60 -10.51 1.98
C THR A 157 -2.09 -9.11 1.62
N GLN A 158 -3.40 -8.87 1.64
CA GLN A 158 -3.97 -7.52 1.55
C GLN A 158 -3.91 -6.75 2.88
N HIS A 159 -2.84 -7.02 3.65
CA HIS A 159 -2.59 -6.57 5.00
C HIS A 159 -1.14 -6.12 5.14
N VAL A 160 -0.93 -4.97 5.79
CA VAL A 160 0.41 -4.41 6.02
C VAL A 160 0.64 -4.35 7.53
N ILE A 161 1.50 -5.23 8.03
CA ILE A 161 1.79 -5.33 9.48
C ILE A 161 2.26 -3.99 10.04
N ARG A 162 3.05 -3.21 9.30
CA ARG A 162 3.47 -1.86 9.72
C ARG A 162 2.29 -0.93 10.02
N VAL A 163 1.20 -1.04 9.27
CA VAL A 163 -0.01 -0.23 9.46
C VAL A 163 -0.85 -0.78 10.62
N GLU A 164 -0.98 -2.10 10.71
CA GLU A 164 -1.88 -2.76 11.66
C GLU A 164 -1.28 -2.91 13.07
N LYS A 165 0.04 -3.05 13.14
CA LYS A 165 0.82 -3.27 14.36
C LYS A 165 2.06 -2.36 14.34
N THR A 166 1.80 -1.05 14.35
CA THR A 166 2.84 0.00 14.32
C THR A 166 3.92 -0.16 15.39
N GLN A 167 3.61 -0.82 16.51
CA GLN A 167 4.58 -1.15 17.57
C GLN A 167 5.78 -1.99 17.09
N TYR A 168 5.63 -2.78 16.02
CA TYR A 168 6.72 -3.58 15.44
C TYR A 168 7.56 -2.80 14.40
N CYS A 169 7.28 -1.52 14.19
CA CYS A 169 7.94 -0.68 13.18
C CYS A 169 8.54 0.60 13.76
N LYS A 170 8.68 0.64 15.09
CA LYS A 170 9.38 1.71 15.82
C LYS A 170 10.85 1.37 15.98
#